data_AF-A0A7W0SWP0-F1
#
_entry.id   AF-A0A7W0SWP0-F1
#
_cell.length_a   1.000
_cell.length_b   1.000
_cell.length_c   1.000
_cell.angle_alpha   90.00
_cell.angle_beta   90.00
_cell.angle_gamma   90.00
#
_symmetry.space_group_name_H-M   'P 1'
#
loop_
_entity.id
_entity.type
_entity.pdbx_description
1 polymer ?
#
loop_
_entity_poly.entity_id
_entity_poly.type
_entity_poly.pdbx_seq_one_letter_code
_entity_poly.pdbx_strand_id
1 'polypeptide(L)' 'MTGSYLDPSYYHDNIARGGLEMDFVSAHRPLQAYTEALAEAGFLIERLREPAPPEHAIKTPRHRRWQRLPLFLHMRALKR' A
#
# COMPACT_ATOMS: atom_id res chain seq x y z
N MET A 1 -6.55 15.33 2.91
CA MET A 1 -6.15 14.88 1.56
C MET A 1 -7.09 15.53 0.58
N THR A 2 -6.57 16.38 -0.29
CA THR A 2 -7.34 17.17 -1.29
C THR A 2 -7.18 16.60 -2.71
N GLY A 3 -6.92 15.30 -2.85
CA GLY A 3 -6.72 14.63 -4.14
C GLY A 3 -7.62 13.41 -4.33
N SER A 4 -7.82 12.99 -5.58
CA SER A 4 -8.54 11.77 -5.95
C SER A 4 -7.67 10.54 -5.72
N TYR A 5 -8.28 9.41 -5.33
CA TYR A 5 -7.60 8.12 -5.30
C TYR A 5 -7.17 7.66 -6.71
N LEU A 6 -7.91 8.06 -7.74
CA LEU A 6 -7.67 7.64 -9.12
C LEU A 6 -6.43 8.30 -9.73
N ASP A 7 -5.98 9.42 -9.16
CA ASP A 7 -4.82 10.15 -9.66
C ASP A 7 -3.54 9.65 -9.00
N PRO A 8 -2.44 9.45 -9.75
CA PRO A 8 -1.15 9.18 -9.15
C PRO A 8 -0.67 10.40 -8.35
N SER A 9 0.02 10.16 -7.24
CA SER A 9 0.68 11.24 -6.50
C SER A 9 2.03 10.80 -5.95
N TYR A 10 2.92 11.75 -5.76
CA TYR A 10 4.24 11.55 -5.20
C TYR A 10 4.36 12.37 -3.93
N TYR A 11 4.86 11.72 -2.88
CA TYR A 11 5.07 12.30 -1.56
C TYR A 11 6.53 12.15 -1.20
N HIS A 12 7.14 13.24 -0.75
CA HIS A 12 8.48 13.25 -0.18
C HIS A 12 8.43 14.09 1.08
N ASP A 13 8.94 13.52 2.16
CA ASP A 13 8.97 14.17 3.47
C ASP A 13 10.22 13.75 4.23
N ASN A 14 10.74 14.67 5.02
CA ASN A 14 11.89 14.43 5.87
C ASN A 14 11.41 14.40 7.32
N ILE A 15 11.61 13.26 7.98
CA ILE A 15 11.08 13.02 9.33
C ILE A 15 12.21 12.76 10.31
N ALA A 16 12.33 13.68 11.28
CA ALA A 16 13.16 13.54 12.46
C ALA A 16 12.41 12.79 13.57
N ARG A 17 12.88 11.62 14.00
CA ARG A 17 12.30 10.90 15.15
C ARG A 17 13.32 10.06 15.90
N GLY A 18 13.41 10.30 17.22
CA GLY A 18 14.31 9.53 18.09
C GLY A 18 15.79 9.76 17.80
N GLY A 19 16.17 10.96 17.34
CA GLY A 19 17.54 11.31 16.96
C GLY A 19 17.97 10.78 15.58
N LEU A 20 17.06 10.17 14.82
CA LEU A 20 17.28 9.73 13.45
C LEU A 20 16.52 10.65 12.49
N GLU A 21 17.21 11.07 11.43
CA GLU A 21 16.65 11.75 10.28
C GLU A 21 16.41 10.72 9.18
N MET A 22 15.22 10.74 8.57
CA MET A 22 14.89 9.82 7.49
C MET A 22 14.03 10.47 6.41
N ASP A 23 14.45 10.29 5.16
CA ASP A 23 13.67 10.67 4.00
C ASP A 23 12.64 9.59 3.67
N PHE A 24 11.37 9.96 3.72
CA PHE A 24 10.24 9.14 3.33
C PHE A 24 9.77 9.56 1.95
N VAL A 25 10.02 8.68 0.98
CA VAL A 25 9.53 8.82 -0.38
C VAL A 25 8.43 7.79 -0.63
N SER A 26 7.27 8.24 -1.10
CA SER A 26 6.14 7.38 -1.42
C SER A 26 5.50 7.79 -2.75
N ALA A 27 5.10 6.80 -3.54
CA ALA A 27 4.32 7.00 -4.75
C ALA A 27 2.98 6.29 -4.59
N HIS A 28 1.90 7.06 -4.65
CA HIS A 28 0.55 6.53 -4.74
C HIS A 28 0.25 6.15 -6.19
N ARG A 29 -0.36 4.97 -6.35
CA ARG A 29 -0.86 4.44 -7.62
C ARG A 29 -2.27 3.88 -7.37
N PRO A 30 -3.26 4.16 -8.24
CA PRO A 30 -4.56 3.52 -8.13
C PRO A 30 -4.42 2.01 -8.38
N LEU A 31 -5.40 1.23 -7.90
CA LEU A 31 -5.41 -0.23 -8.11
C LEU A 31 -5.26 -0.61 -9.59
N GLN A 32 -5.91 0.13 -10.48
CA GLN A 32 -5.83 -0.08 -11.93
C GLN A 32 -4.38 -0.04 -12.45
N ALA A 33 -3.53 0.84 -11.91
CA ALA A 33 -2.14 0.94 -12.36
C ALA A 33 -1.34 -0.34 -12.05
N TYR A 34 -1.70 -1.08 -10.99
CA TYR A 34 -1.08 -2.37 -10.71
C TYR A 34 -1.65 -3.49 -11.59
N THR A 35 -2.97 -3.50 -11.80
CA THR A 35 -3.61 -4.58 -12.56
C THR A 35 -3.29 -4.51 -14.05
N GLU A 36 -3.26 -3.30 -14.63
CA GLU A 36 -2.87 -3.10 -16.03
C GLU A 36 -1.39 -3.45 -16.24
N ALA A 37 -0.49 -3.01 -15.35
CA ALA A 37 0.93 -3.34 -15.47
C ALA A 37 1.19 -4.86 -15.48
N LEU A 38 0.45 -5.62 -14.67
CA LEU A 38 0.53 -7.08 -14.69
C LEU A 38 -0.06 -7.68 -15.98
N ALA A 39 -1.19 -7.17 -16.44
CA ALA A 39 -1.85 -7.63 -17.66
C ALA A 39 -0.99 -7.37 -18.92
N GLU A 40 -0.46 -6.16 -19.06
CA GLU A 40 0.47 -5.76 -20.12
C GLU A 40 1.75 -6.60 -20.12
N ALA A 41 2.24 -6.98 -18.94
CA ALA A 41 3.36 -7.89 -18.78
C ALA A 41 3.04 -9.37 -19.07
N GLY A 42 1.80 -9.68 -19.48
CA GLY A 42 1.36 -11.04 -19.84
C GLY A 42 1.04 -11.93 -18.64
N PHE A 43 0.82 -11.37 -17.46
CA PHE A 43 0.44 -12.13 -16.28
C PHE A 43 -1.08 -12.24 -16.14
N LEU A 44 -1.53 -13.39 -15.66
CA LEU A 44 -2.89 -13.59 -15.17
C LEU A 44 -2.92 -13.33 -13.66
N ILE A 45 -3.74 -12.38 -13.22
CA ILE A 45 -4.01 -12.18 -11.79
C ILE A 45 -4.95 -13.27 -11.31
N GLU A 46 -4.46 -14.09 -10.39
CA GLU A 46 -5.20 -15.23 -9.87
C GLU A 46 -5.85 -14.94 -8.52
N ARG A 47 -5.25 -14.04 -7.73
CA ARG A 47 -5.79 -13.65 -6.43
C ARG A 47 -5.30 -12.28 -6.02
N LEU A 48 -6.22 -11.45 -5.55
CA LEU A 48 -5.97 -10.18 -4.87
C LEU A 48 -6.49 -10.29 -3.43
N ARG A 49 -5.72 -9.79 -2.46
CA ARG A 49 -6.13 -9.73 -1.05
C ARG A 49 -5.75 -8.39 -0.42
N GLU A 50 -6.63 -7.92 0.44
CA GLU A 50 -6.46 -6.75 1.28
C GLU A 50 -6.39 -7.20 2.76
N PRO A 51 -5.22 -7.66 3.24
CA PRO A 51 -5.12 -8.20 4.59
C PRO A 51 -5.24 -7.10 5.66
N ALA A 52 -6.08 -7.34 6.66
CA ALA A 52 -6.02 -6.61 7.91
C ALA A 52 -4.81 -7.09 8.75
N PRO A 53 -4.15 -6.21 9.51
CA PRO A 53 -3.16 -6.63 10.50
C PRO A 53 -3.77 -7.65 11.49
N PRO A 54 -3.10 -8.79 11.74
CA PRO A 54 -3.60 -9.77 12.68
C PRO A 54 -3.59 -9.22 14.11
N GLU A 55 -4.44 -9.78 14.97
CA GLU A 55 -4.63 -9.26 16.34
C GLU A 55 -3.34 -9.16 17.14
N HIS A 56 -2.44 -10.14 17.02
CA HIS A 56 -1.15 -10.14 17.72
C HIS A 56 -0.18 -9.03 17.25
N ALA A 57 -0.41 -8.41 16.09
CA ALA A 57 0.36 -7.26 15.62
C ALA A 57 -0.07 -5.94 16.28
N ILE A 58 -1.19 -5.93 17.00
CA ILE A 58 -1.71 -4.74 17.67
C ILE A 58 -1.03 -4.56 19.02
N LYS A 59 0.01 -3.71 19.03
CA LYS A 59 0.80 -3.41 20.23
C LYS A 59 0.16 -2.39 21.17
N THR A 60 -0.71 -1.52 20.66
CA THR A 60 -1.36 -0.45 21.44
C THR A 60 -2.81 -0.26 20.99
N PRO A 61 -3.73 0.20 21.85
CA PRO A 61 -5.12 0.47 21.46
C PRO A 61 -5.24 1.41 20.25
N ARG A 62 -4.33 2.39 20.13
CA ARG A 62 -4.28 3.31 18.98
C ARG A 62 -4.05 2.59 17.65
N HIS A 63 -3.32 1.47 17.65
CA HIS A 63 -3.03 0.73 16.43
C HIS A 63 -4.24 -0.04 15.87
N ARG A 64 -5.31 -0.25 16.65
CA ARG A 64 -6.53 -0.92 16.15
C ARG A 64 -7.18 -0.20 14.96
N ARG A 65 -6.96 1.11 14.81
CA ARG A 65 -7.44 1.85 13.63
C ARG A 65 -6.95 1.24 12.31
N TRP A 66 -5.78 0.60 12.33
CA TRP A 66 -5.17 -0.04 11.17
C TRP A 66 -5.83 -1.35 10.76
N GLN A 67 -6.65 -1.96 11.62
CA GLN A 67 -7.47 -3.12 11.26
C GLN A 67 -8.72 -2.74 10.46
N ARG A 68 -9.03 -1.44 10.35
CA ARG A 68 -10.22 -0.93 9.67
C ARG A 68 -9.98 -0.49 8.23
N LEU A 69 -8.72 -0.45 7.79
CA LEU A 69 -8.32 0.02 6.47
C LEU A 69 -7.27 -0.93 5.87
N PRO A 70 -7.35 -1.23 4.57
CA PRO A 70 -6.36 -2.06 3.90
C PRO A 70 -5.05 -1.29 3.74
N LEU A 71 -4.04 -1.64 4.54
CA LEU A 71 -2.72 -1.02 4.47
C LEU A 71 -1.80 -1.67 3.43
N PHE A 72 -2.15 -2.88 3.00
CA PHE A 72 -1.36 -3.66 2.07
C PHE A 72 -2.25 -4.24 0.97
N LEU A 73 -1.68 -4.35 -0.22
CA LEU A 73 -2.27 -5.02 -1.37
C LEU A 73 -1.43 -6.25 -1.69
N HIS A 74 -1.97 -7.43 -1.49
CA HIS A 74 -1.31 -8.69 -1.84
C HIS A 74 -1.86 -9.19 -3.17
N MET A 75 -1.00 -9.48 -4.13
CA MET A 75 -1.39 -10.03 -5.43
C MET A 75 -0.58 -11.29 -5.75
N ARG A 76 -1.28 -12.32 -6.21
CA ARG A 76 -0.67 -13.49 -6.85
C ARG A 76 -1.00 -13.44 -8.33
N ALA A 77 0.04 -13.45 -9.16
CA ALA A 77 -0.06 -13.43 -10.60
C ALA A 77 0.81 -14.54 -11.20
N LEU A 78 0.33 -15.16 -12.28
CA LEU A 78 1.01 -16.25 -12.97
C LEU A 78 1.44 -15.76 -14.34
N LYS A 79 2.71 -15.99 -14.70
CA LYS A 79 3.18 -15.74 -16.06
C LYS A 79 2.69 -16.87 -16.96
N ARG A 80 2.06 -16.52 -18.08
CA ARG A 80 1.71 -17.49 -19.12
C ARG A 80 2.92 -17.89 -19.95
#